data_AF-A0A7C8EKQ3-F1
#
_entry.id   AF-A0A7C8EKQ3-F1
#
_cell.length_a   1.000
_cell.length_b   1.000
_cell.length_c   1.000
_cell.angle_alpha   90.00
_cell.angle_beta   90.00
_cell.angle_gamma   90.00
#
_symmetry.space_group_name_H-M   'P 1'
#
loop_
_entity.id
_entity.type
_entity.pdbx_description
1 polymer ?
#
loop_
_entity_poly.entity_id
_entity_poly.type
_entity_poly.pdbx_seq_one_letter_code
_entity_poly.pdbx_strand_id
1 'polypeptide(L)'
;MSRCRRPSRDSGSRRQAGSTTEECPLRQNPIVSVKVLDGGETEATGAVQQYVNLPEENKWVSDGIENIDRLTNLIRAKVRFTREGAERFRIRIIPGDSNATYSDDEKGRNNDYDYRPQREQTVTTEADGTKVLEDQFSLAVAGGNSYTLEAEDDHGNTVQSDEIQVRRRVFLQEIKMEGAPCASSLSTFTGEFTNHHLQIIQLPSVQMARIENLGADSTPFENAARNAYRSSQGKNKEPYCVAIGYTDHEAVKDANVTLNYNNMRVGPGQGPLSLGIVNAAGNHGYLWNNIVTGEGWFVSASFLENGAAESARVNILEGKCTSVQASGFPADMCDSVRVVVSDLTTTVKQGTVRLVVNVVNRMRGGLSFTDSNLICVCTRAWWSTVSEADQNQTMIHEMGHKIGMVPNNDDLDRLPNQYDDSGHVGSHCHAGVSAMANYSGATGSTCVIFGACNGRTAFCTDCAGAVKKQDVSSGWSAF
;
A
#
# COMPACT_ATOMS: atom_id res chain seq x y z
N MET A 1 -23.62 -73.56 -27.56
CA MET A 1 -23.35 -74.90 -28.11
C MET A 1 -21.85 -75.07 -28.31
N SER A 2 -21.20 -75.89 -27.48
CA SER A 2 -20.11 -76.78 -27.90
C SER A 2 -19.72 -77.65 -26.70
N ARG A 3 -19.81 -78.97 -26.89
CA ARG A 3 -19.61 -80.00 -25.87
C ARG A 3 -18.11 -80.26 -25.67
N CYS A 4 -17.66 -80.41 -24.43
CA CYS A 4 -16.44 -81.15 -24.13
C CYS A 4 -16.71 -82.25 -23.10
N ARG A 5 -16.19 -83.44 -23.43
CA ARG A 5 -16.50 -84.76 -22.89
C ARG A 5 -15.92 -84.98 -21.49
N ARG A 6 -16.64 -85.77 -20.67
CA ARG A 6 -16.08 -86.46 -19.50
C ARG A 6 -15.13 -87.58 -19.95
N PRO A 7 -13.95 -87.73 -19.34
CA PRO A 7 -13.25 -88.99 -19.26
C PRO A 7 -13.60 -89.74 -17.97
N SER A 8 -13.57 -91.07 -18.08
CA SER A 8 -13.85 -92.09 -17.09
C SER A 8 -12.85 -92.11 -15.92
N ARG A 9 -13.35 -92.62 -14.78
CA ARG A 9 -12.56 -93.04 -13.62
C ARG A 9 -11.53 -94.10 -14.04
N ASP A 10 -10.28 -93.91 -13.64
CA ASP A 10 -9.47 -95.04 -13.19
C ASP A 10 -8.43 -94.66 -12.11
N SER A 11 -8.27 -95.64 -11.23
CA SER A 11 -7.34 -95.87 -10.11
C SER A 11 -6.26 -94.84 -9.71
N GLY A 12 -6.32 -94.47 -8.42
CA GLY A 12 -5.21 -94.74 -7.49
C GLY A 12 -4.01 -93.79 -7.50
N SER A 13 -4.14 -92.65 -6.82
CA SER A 13 -2.99 -91.95 -6.23
C SER A 13 -3.49 -90.95 -5.18
N ARG A 14 -3.18 -91.20 -3.90
CA ARG A 14 -3.34 -90.22 -2.81
C ARG A 14 -2.45 -89.01 -3.15
N ARG A 15 -3.05 -87.93 -3.65
CA ARG A 15 -2.45 -86.58 -3.61
C ARG A 15 -3.15 -85.77 -2.52
N GLN A 16 -2.33 -85.17 -1.67
CA GLN A 16 -2.71 -84.28 -0.57
C GLN A 16 -3.75 -83.25 -1.04
N ALA A 17 -4.88 -83.20 -0.33
CA ALA A 17 -5.69 -82.01 -0.26
C ALA A 17 -4.94 -81.00 0.62
N GLY A 18 -4.63 -79.86 0.02
CA GLY A 18 -3.89 -78.78 0.68
C GLY A 18 -3.10 -77.92 -0.29
N SER A 19 -3.56 -77.73 -1.53
CA SER A 19 -3.09 -76.57 -2.30
C SER A 19 -3.68 -75.35 -1.61
N THR A 20 -2.81 -74.57 -0.96
CA THR A 20 -3.07 -73.17 -0.68
C THR A 20 -3.66 -72.55 -1.93
N THR A 21 -4.90 -72.06 -1.85
CA THR A 21 -5.36 -71.00 -2.75
C THR A 21 -4.29 -69.93 -2.67
N GLU A 22 -3.46 -69.81 -3.71
CA GLU A 22 -2.71 -68.57 -3.94
C GLU A 22 -3.78 -67.47 -3.93
N GLU A 23 -3.70 -66.58 -2.95
CA GLU A 23 -4.41 -65.31 -3.03
C GLU A 23 -4.11 -64.75 -4.40
N CYS A 24 -5.17 -64.51 -5.19
CA CYS A 24 -5.06 -63.72 -6.39
C CYS A 24 -4.36 -62.43 -5.96
N PRO A 25 -3.14 -62.11 -6.47
CA PRO A 25 -2.47 -60.90 -6.05
C PRO A 25 -3.44 -59.78 -6.39
N LEU A 26 -4.01 -59.16 -5.35
CA LEU A 26 -4.87 -57.99 -5.48
C LEU A 26 -4.11 -57.06 -6.42
N ARG A 27 -4.66 -56.91 -7.62
CA ARG A 27 -3.94 -56.32 -8.74
C ARG A 27 -3.82 -54.85 -8.39
N GLN A 28 -2.71 -54.47 -7.75
CA GLN A 28 -2.51 -53.16 -7.14
C GLN A 28 -3.02 -52.07 -8.08
N ASN A 29 -3.79 -51.14 -7.52
CA ASN A 29 -4.25 -49.95 -8.19
C ASN A 29 -3.50 -48.78 -7.53
N PRO A 30 -2.26 -48.49 -7.95
CA PRO A 30 -1.50 -47.41 -7.32
C PRO A 30 -2.05 -46.04 -7.73
N ILE A 31 -1.88 -45.06 -6.85
CA ILE A 31 -2.06 -43.65 -7.17
C ILE A 31 -1.05 -43.23 -8.25
N VAL A 32 -1.47 -42.41 -9.21
CA VAL A 32 -0.61 -41.97 -10.34
C VAL A 32 -0.44 -40.46 -10.42
N SER A 33 -1.36 -39.67 -9.88
CA SER A 33 -1.23 -38.22 -9.91
C SER A 33 -2.04 -37.52 -8.84
N VAL A 34 -1.50 -36.40 -8.37
CA VAL A 34 -2.24 -35.30 -7.74
C VAL A 34 -1.88 -34.03 -8.50
N LYS A 35 -2.87 -33.33 -9.05
CA LYS A 35 -2.67 -32.13 -9.88
C LYS A 35 -3.64 -31.03 -9.47
N VAL A 36 -3.18 -29.79 -9.53
CA VAL A 36 -4.07 -28.62 -9.37
C VAL A 36 -4.89 -28.46 -10.65
N LEU A 37 -6.15 -28.06 -10.52
CA LEU A 37 -7.03 -27.80 -11.66
C LEU A 37 -6.78 -26.41 -12.27
N ASP A 38 -7.09 -26.26 -13.55
CA ASP A 38 -6.87 -25.05 -14.35
C ASP A 38 -7.97 -24.85 -15.39
N GLY A 39 -9.20 -24.67 -14.92
CA GLY A 39 -10.41 -24.50 -15.71
C GLY A 39 -11.19 -25.81 -15.86
N GLY A 40 -12.32 -25.89 -15.16
CA GLY A 40 -13.18 -27.08 -15.19
C GLY A 40 -12.50 -28.28 -14.51
N GLU A 41 -12.23 -29.34 -15.27
CA GLU A 41 -11.45 -30.53 -14.83
C GLU A 41 -10.09 -30.64 -15.53
N THR A 42 -9.65 -29.59 -16.24
CA THR A 42 -8.33 -29.54 -16.86
C THR A 42 -7.26 -29.51 -15.77
N GLU A 43 -6.22 -30.32 -15.89
CA GLU A 43 -5.09 -30.32 -14.96
C GLU A 43 -4.05 -29.30 -15.40
N ALA A 44 -3.56 -28.52 -14.44
CA ALA A 44 -2.47 -27.60 -14.65
C ALA A 44 -1.19 -28.34 -15.08
N THR A 45 -0.41 -27.70 -15.95
CA THR A 45 0.92 -28.18 -16.35
C THR A 45 2.00 -27.26 -15.79
N GLY A 46 2.82 -27.76 -14.87
CA GLY A 46 3.89 -26.98 -14.25
C GLY A 46 3.39 -26.07 -13.13
N ALA A 47 4.28 -25.19 -12.66
CA ALA A 47 3.99 -24.31 -11.53
C ALA A 47 2.88 -23.31 -11.85
N VAL A 48 1.98 -23.06 -10.90
CA VAL A 48 0.83 -22.17 -11.06
C VAL A 48 0.92 -20.97 -10.13
N GLN A 49 0.32 -19.86 -10.55
CA GLN A 49 0.19 -18.65 -9.73
C GLN A 49 -1.23 -18.57 -9.18
N GLN A 50 -1.36 -18.51 -7.86
CA GLN A 50 -2.64 -18.37 -7.18
C GLN A 50 -2.83 -16.94 -6.65
N TYR A 51 -3.88 -16.25 -7.09
CA TYR A 51 -4.23 -14.89 -6.65
C TYR A 51 -5.20 -14.94 -5.48
N VAL A 52 -4.63 -14.92 -4.27
CA VAL A 52 -5.34 -15.27 -3.04
C VAL A 52 -6.35 -14.25 -2.54
N ASN A 53 -6.21 -12.99 -2.98
CA ASN A 53 -7.04 -11.88 -2.50
C ASN A 53 -8.25 -11.55 -3.40
N LEU A 54 -8.36 -12.16 -4.59
CA LEU A 54 -9.44 -11.90 -5.53
C LEU A 54 -10.52 -12.99 -5.38
N PRO A 55 -11.81 -12.63 -5.35
CA PRO A 55 -12.88 -13.61 -5.21
C PRO A 55 -13.07 -14.39 -6.51
N GLU A 56 -13.77 -15.52 -6.43
CA GLU A 56 -14.05 -16.39 -7.58
C GLU A 56 -15.13 -15.77 -8.50
N GLU A 57 -14.75 -14.75 -9.26
CA GLU A 57 -15.64 -14.08 -10.21
C GLU A 57 -14.94 -13.86 -11.57
N ASN A 58 -15.64 -14.16 -12.66
CA ASN A 58 -15.11 -14.04 -14.04
C ASN A 58 -14.59 -12.62 -14.39
N LYS A 59 -15.06 -11.56 -13.72
CA LYS A 59 -14.59 -10.18 -13.98
C LYS A 59 -13.12 -9.95 -13.60
N TRP A 60 -12.54 -10.85 -12.81
CA TRP A 60 -11.14 -10.84 -12.40
C TRP A 60 -10.24 -11.71 -13.29
N VAL A 61 -10.83 -12.50 -14.18
CA VAL A 61 -10.13 -13.28 -15.20
C VAL A 61 -9.68 -12.35 -16.32
N SER A 62 -8.56 -11.69 -16.09
CA SER A 62 -7.93 -10.76 -17.04
C SER A 62 -6.43 -10.67 -16.78
N ASP A 63 -5.69 -10.02 -17.68
CA ASP A 63 -4.29 -9.60 -17.47
C ASP A 63 -3.39 -10.78 -17.04
N GLY A 64 -3.47 -11.89 -17.78
CA GLY A 64 -2.70 -13.11 -17.53
C GLY A 64 -3.28 -14.08 -16.50
N ILE A 65 -4.50 -13.83 -16.00
CA ILE A 65 -5.31 -14.87 -15.31
C ILE A 65 -6.23 -15.48 -16.36
N GLU A 66 -6.10 -16.79 -16.59
CA GLU A 66 -6.79 -17.48 -17.68
C GLU A 66 -8.18 -18.01 -17.28
N ASN A 67 -8.37 -18.33 -15.99
CA ASN A 67 -9.62 -18.90 -15.48
C ASN A 67 -9.77 -18.65 -13.96
N ILE A 68 -10.95 -18.97 -13.43
CA ILE A 68 -11.34 -18.74 -12.04
C ILE A 68 -10.59 -19.61 -11.03
N ASP A 69 -10.01 -20.76 -11.43
CA ASP A 69 -9.27 -21.64 -10.50
C ASP A 69 -7.96 -21.00 -10.02
N ARG A 70 -7.54 -19.87 -10.61
CA ARG A 70 -6.39 -19.05 -10.18
C ARG A 70 -6.77 -17.95 -9.20
N LEU A 71 -8.04 -17.86 -8.80
CA LEU A 71 -8.55 -16.88 -7.86
C LEU A 71 -8.83 -17.52 -6.50
N THR A 72 -8.89 -16.69 -5.46
CA THR A 72 -9.05 -17.07 -4.05
C THR A 72 -7.86 -17.80 -3.45
N ASN A 73 -7.86 -17.95 -2.12
CA ASN A 73 -6.91 -18.80 -1.43
C ASN A 73 -7.29 -20.29 -1.45
N LEU A 74 -8.46 -20.66 -2.00
CA LEU A 74 -8.93 -22.03 -2.10
C LEU A 74 -8.38 -22.70 -3.37
N ILE A 75 -7.86 -23.92 -3.22
CA ILE A 75 -7.26 -24.68 -4.31
C ILE A 75 -8.14 -25.87 -4.67
N ARG A 76 -8.43 -26.01 -5.96
CA ARG A 76 -9.05 -27.20 -6.54
C ARG A 76 -7.97 -28.15 -7.05
N ALA A 77 -8.07 -29.42 -6.69
CA ALA A 77 -7.10 -30.45 -7.11
C ALA A 77 -7.79 -31.75 -7.52
N LYS A 78 -7.12 -32.52 -8.38
CA LYS A 78 -7.58 -33.82 -8.86
C LYS A 78 -6.55 -34.90 -8.56
N VAL A 79 -7.01 -35.98 -7.95
CA VAL A 79 -6.25 -37.21 -7.71
C VAL A 79 -6.72 -38.29 -8.68
N ARG A 80 -5.79 -39.08 -9.21
CA ARG A 80 -6.10 -40.23 -10.08
C ARG A 80 -5.31 -41.47 -9.69
N PHE A 81 -5.97 -42.60 -9.85
CA PHE A 81 -5.42 -43.95 -9.73
C PHE A 81 -5.27 -44.60 -11.11
N THR A 82 -4.48 -45.68 -11.20
CA THR A 82 -4.27 -46.37 -12.50
C THR A 82 -5.54 -46.95 -13.12
N ARG A 83 -6.56 -47.26 -12.32
CA ARG A 83 -7.79 -47.93 -12.73
C ARG A 83 -8.99 -47.40 -11.97
N GLU A 84 -10.16 -47.64 -12.55
CA GLU A 84 -11.46 -47.47 -11.89
C GLU A 84 -11.53 -48.29 -10.60
N GLY A 85 -12.13 -47.70 -9.58
CA GLY A 85 -12.23 -48.25 -8.23
C GLY A 85 -12.34 -47.14 -7.19
N ALA A 86 -13.08 -47.42 -6.10
CA ALA A 86 -13.10 -46.55 -4.93
C ALA A 86 -11.88 -46.86 -4.07
N GLU A 87 -10.82 -46.08 -4.23
CA GLU A 87 -9.53 -46.24 -3.58
C GLU A 87 -9.36 -45.18 -2.49
N ARG A 88 -8.84 -45.61 -1.34
CA ARG A 88 -8.55 -44.72 -0.23
C ARG A 88 -7.12 -44.19 -0.37
N PHE A 89 -6.95 -42.91 -0.06
CA PHE A 89 -5.65 -42.24 -0.04
C PHE A 89 -5.61 -41.19 1.06
N ARG A 90 -4.39 -40.77 1.37
CA ARG A 90 -4.09 -39.69 2.31
C ARG A 90 -3.51 -38.51 1.53
N ILE A 91 -3.86 -37.29 1.90
CA ILE A 91 -3.40 -36.08 1.20
C ILE A 91 -3.11 -34.95 2.19
N ARG A 92 -2.06 -34.16 1.91
CA ARG A 92 -1.67 -33.00 2.71
C ARG A 92 -1.06 -31.88 1.85
N ILE A 93 -1.11 -30.65 2.36
CA ILE A 93 -0.35 -29.52 1.84
C ILE A 93 1.08 -29.58 2.41
N ILE A 94 2.08 -29.35 1.56
CA ILE A 94 3.48 -29.17 1.92
C ILE A 94 3.83 -27.69 1.71
N PRO A 95 4.05 -26.90 2.78
CA PRO A 95 4.55 -25.53 2.63
C PRO A 95 6.02 -25.53 2.20
N GLY A 96 6.41 -24.56 1.39
CA GLY A 96 7.81 -24.30 1.05
C GLY A 96 8.60 -23.73 2.24
N ASP A 97 9.90 -24.02 2.27
CA ASP A 97 10.79 -23.66 3.38
C ASP A 97 10.98 -22.13 3.59
N SER A 98 10.67 -21.34 2.55
CA SER A 98 10.81 -19.88 2.56
C SER A 98 9.50 -19.12 2.80
N ASN A 99 8.43 -19.84 3.13
CA ASN A 99 7.13 -19.23 3.40
C ASN A 99 7.19 -18.27 4.60
N ALA A 100 6.43 -17.19 4.52
CA ALA A 100 6.32 -16.24 5.61
C ALA A 100 5.73 -16.91 6.86
N THR A 101 6.35 -16.64 8.01
CA THR A 101 5.85 -17.11 9.31
C THR A 101 4.95 -16.06 9.93
N TYR A 102 3.78 -16.52 10.35
CA TYR A 102 2.86 -15.74 11.20
C TYR A 102 2.95 -16.24 12.65
N SER A 103 2.87 -15.32 13.60
CA SER A 103 2.74 -15.64 15.02
C SER A 103 1.36 -16.25 15.30
N ASP A 104 1.21 -16.90 16.46
CA ASP A 104 -0.09 -17.46 16.86
C ASP A 104 -1.11 -16.35 17.11
N ASP A 105 -0.67 -15.18 17.60
CA ASP A 105 -1.53 -14.01 17.81
C ASP A 105 -2.03 -13.44 16.47
N GLU A 106 -1.15 -13.34 15.46
CA GLU A 106 -1.55 -12.94 14.10
C GLU A 106 -2.59 -13.89 13.52
N LYS A 107 -2.35 -15.20 13.60
CA LYS A 107 -3.32 -16.22 13.13
C LYS A 107 -4.63 -16.18 13.91
N GLY A 108 -4.58 -15.81 15.18
CA GLY A 108 -5.77 -15.59 16.01
C GLY A 108 -6.60 -14.39 15.58
N ARG A 109 -5.97 -13.35 15.01
CA ARG A 109 -6.65 -12.15 14.49
C ARG A 109 -7.19 -12.36 13.07
N ASN A 110 -6.45 -13.06 12.21
CA ASN A 110 -6.86 -13.34 10.84
C ASN A 110 -6.63 -14.82 10.46
N ASN A 111 -7.72 -15.51 10.11
CA ASN A 111 -7.70 -16.92 9.74
C ASN A 111 -6.97 -17.19 8.41
N ASP A 112 -6.85 -16.19 7.54
CA ASP A 112 -6.19 -16.30 6.25
C ASP A 112 -4.64 -16.24 6.36
N TYR A 113 -4.12 -16.02 7.57
CA TYR A 113 -2.70 -16.18 7.91
C TYR A 113 -2.30 -17.63 8.18
N ASP A 114 -3.23 -18.56 7.98
CA ASP A 114 -2.97 -19.98 8.08
C ASP A 114 -3.40 -20.72 6.81
N TYR A 115 -2.67 -21.79 6.48
CA TYR A 115 -3.05 -22.70 5.41
C TYR A 115 -3.80 -23.90 6.01
N ARG A 116 -4.75 -24.45 5.26
CA ARG A 116 -5.62 -25.53 5.75
C ARG A 116 -5.76 -26.63 4.69
N PRO A 117 -5.83 -27.90 5.09
CA PRO A 117 -5.60 -28.39 6.45
C PRO A 117 -4.09 -28.44 6.75
N GLN A 118 -3.72 -28.19 8.01
CA GLN A 118 -2.34 -28.40 8.47
C GLN A 118 -1.99 -29.88 8.71
N ARG A 119 -3.00 -30.74 8.69
CA ARG A 119 -2.86 -32.18 8.92
C ARG A 119 -3.35 -32.93 7.69
N GLU A 120 -2.82 -34.13 7.55
CA GLU A 120 -3.21 -35.07 6.53
C GLU A 120 -4.71 -35.42 6.62
N GLN A 121 -5.38 -35.43 5.47
CA GLN A 121 -6.76 -35.86 5.31
C GLN A 121 -6.79 -37.24 4.65
N THR A 122 -7.73 -38.08 5.07
CA THR A 122 -8.02 -39.35 4.38
C THR A 122 -9.26 -39.16 3.51
N VAL A 123 -9.13 -39.50 2.23
CA VAL A 123 -10.18 -39.35 1.22
C VAL A 123 -10.33 -40.66 0.44
N THR A 124 -11.47 -40.83 -0.23
CA THR A 124 -11.71 -41.97 -1.14
C THR A 124 -12.11 -41.43 -2.51
N THR A 125 -11.59 -42.07 -3.57
CA THR A 125 -11.98 -41.74 -4.94
C THR A 125 -13.40 -42.15 -5.25
N GLU A 126 -13.95 -41.54 -6.29
CA GLU A 126 -15.16 -42.00 -6.93
C GLU A 126 -14.91 -43.35 -7.63
N ALA A 127 -15.99 -43.99 -8.10
CA ALA A 127 -15.92 -45.30 -8.74
C ALA A 127 -15.05 -45.33 -10.01
N ASP A 128 -14.82 -44.16 -10.63
CA ASP A 128 -13.96 -44.04 -11.82
C ASP A 128 -12.45 -43.98 -11.50
N GLY A 129 -12.07 -44.09 -10.22
CA GLY A 129 -10.67 -44.04 -9.79
C GLY A 129 -10.11 -42.63 -9.68
N THR A 130 -10.96 -41.59 -9.71
CA THR A 130 -10.55 -40.20 -9.57
C THR A 130 -11.26 -39.50 -8.41
N LYS A 131 -10.68 -38.40 -7.93
CA LYS A 131 -11.33 -37.52 -6.97
C LYS A 131 -10.98 -36.08 -7.27
N VAL A 132 -12.00 -35.23 -7.43
CA VAL A 132 -11.83 -33.78 -7.38
C VAL A 132 -12.02 -33.33 -5.93
N LEU A 133 -11.05 -32.56 -5.43
CA LEU A 133 -11.00 -31.99 -4.10
C LEU A 133 -11.27 -30.49 -4.25
N GLU A 134 -12.49 -30.09 -3.91
CA GLU A 134 -12.95 -28.70 -3.95
C GLU A 134 -13.03 -28.16 -2.53
N ASP A 135 -12.59 -26.92 -2.32
CA ASP A 135 -12.67 -26.15 -1.06
C ASP A 135 -12.07 -26.83 0.18
N GLN A 136 -11.28 -27.88 0.00
CA GLN A 136 -10.62 -28.60 1.10
C GLN A 136 -9.29 -27.97 1.50
N PHE A 137 -8.66 -27.26 0.56
CA PHE A 137 -7.32 -26.72 0.70
C PHE A 137 -7.34 -25.20 0.59
N SER A 138 -6.85 -24.50 1.61
CA SER A 138 -6.63 -23.06 1.61
C SER A 138 -5.16 -22.73 1.83
N LEU A 139 -4.67 -21.69 1.14
CA LEU A 139 -3.31 -21.18 1.30
C LEU A 139 -3.30 -19.97 2.24
N ALA A 140 -2.17 -19.76 2.94
CA ALA A 140 -1.98 -18.52 3.66
C ALA A 140 -1.71 -17.37 2.68
N VAL A 141 -2.20 -16.16 2.98
CA VAL A 141 -2.25 -15.04 2.00
C VAL A 141 -0.92 -14.36 1.71
N ALA A 142 0.16 -14.72 2.43
CA ALA A 142 1.46 -14.10 2.25
C ALA A 142 1.98 -14.26 0.81
N GLY A 143 2.25 -13.13 0.17
CA GLY A 143 2.79 -13.07 -1.17
C GLY A 143 4.17 -13.74 -1.27
N GLY A 144 4.32 -14.63 -2.24
CA GLY A 144 5.57 -15.36 -2.49
C GLY A 144 5.68 -16.69 -1.75
N ASN A 145 4.73 -17.01 -0.87
CA ASN A 145 4.63 -18.36 -0.32
C ASN A 145 4.47 -19.38 -1.45
N SER A 146 5.06 -20.56 -1.29
CA SER A 146 4.87 -21.68 -2.19
C SER A 146 4.37 -22.93 -1.47
N TYR A 147 3.64 -23.77 -2.19
CA TYR A 147 3.05 -25.00 -1.68
C TYR A 147 3.05 -26.10 -2.73
N THR A 148 3.05 -27.35 -2.28
CA THR A 148 2.72 -28.52 -3.11
C THR A 148 1.67 -29.38 -2.39
N LEU A 149 0.90 -30.16 -3.15
CA LEU A 149 0.03 -31.19 -2.61
C LEU A 149 0.75 -32.54 -2.70
N GLU A 150 0.77 -33.29 -1.61
CA GLU A 150 1.29 -34.65 -1.57
C GLU A 150 0.16 -35.61 -1.25
N ALA A 151 0.01 -36.66 -2.06
CA ALA A 151 -0.95 -37.72 -1.84
C ALA A 151 -0.27 -39.09 -1.79
N GLU A 152 -0.68 -39.93 -0.85
CA GLU A 152 -0.15 -41.27 -0.61
C GLU A 152 -1.29 -42.30 -0.58
N ASP A 153 -1.16 -43.40 -1.33
CA ASP A 153 -2.13 -44.50 -1.27
C ASP A 153 -1.89 -45.44 -0.07
N ASP A 154 -2.83 -46.35 0.19
CA ASP A 154 -2.73 -47.33 1.29
C ASP A 154 -1.58 -48.35 1.11
N HIS A 155 -0.86 -48.33 -0.03
CA HIS A 155 0.30 -49.16 -0.31
C HIS A 155 1.63 -48.39 -0.18
N GLY A 156 1.60 -47.11 0.19
CA GLY A 156 2.78 -46.27 0.36
C GLY A 156 3.34 -45.68 -0.93
N ASN A 157 2.59 -45.69 -2.05
CA ASN A 157 3.00 -44.95 -3.23
C ASN A 157 2.62 -43.47 -3.05
N THR A 158 3.58 -42.57 -3.28
CA THR A 158 3.41 -41.13 -3.10
C THR A 158 3.53 -40.39 -4.43
N VAL A 159 2.67 -39.40 -4.64
CA VAL A 159 2.71 -38.46 -5.76
C VAL A 159 2.62 -37.03 -5.25
N GLN A 160 3.19 -36.08 -6.01
CA GLN A 160 3.16 -34.67 -5.68
C GLN A 160 2.66 -33.83 -6.86
N SER A 161 1.99 -32.71 -6.54
CA SER A 161 1.61 -31.71 -7.52
C SER A 161 2.82 -30.89 -7.95
N ASP A 162 2.65 -30.13 -9.03
CA ASP A 162 3.54 -29.01 -9.29
C ASP A 162 3.39 -27.91 -8.21
N GLU A 163 4.33 -26.96 -8.18
CA GLU A 163 4.35 -25.86 -7.22
C GLU A 163 3.19 -24.89 -7.42
N ILE A 164 2.60 -24.43 -6.32
CA ILE A 164 1.60 -23.37 -6.27
C ILE A 164 2.25 -22.15 -5.61
N GLN A 165 2.42 -21.06 -6.36
CA GLN A 165 2.99 -19.81 -5.84
C GLN A 165 1.89 -18.80 -5.54
N VAL A 166 1.88 -18.26 -4.31
CA VAL A 166 0.94 -17.24 -3.85
C VAL A 166 1.31 -15.87 -4.41
N ARG A 167 0.33 -15.21 -5.00
CA ARG A 167 0.36 -13.82 -5.47
C ARG A 167 -0.83 -13.07 -4.91
N ARG A 168 -0.69 -11.75 -4.83
CA ARG A 168 -1.81 -10.83 -4.61
C ARG A 168 -1.88 -9.88 -5.79
N ARG A 169 -3.08 -9.41 -6.13
CA ARG A 169 -3.29 -8.46 -7.23
C ARG A 169 -4.23 -7.35 -6.83
N VAL A 170 -3.83 -6.13 -7.16
CA VAL A 170 -4.64 -4.92 -7.03
C VAL A 170 -4.57 -4.12 -8.31
N PHE A 171 -5.54 -3.23 -8.51
CA PHE A 171 -5.63 -2.34 -9.64
C PHE A 171 -5.31 -0.91 -9.20
N LEU A 172 -4.70 -0.14 -10.09
CA LEU A 172 -4.36 1.26 -9.83
C LEU A 172 -5.04 2.17 -10.85
N GLN A 173 -5.85 3.09 -10.36
CA GLN A 173 -6.40 4.17 -11.16
C GLN A 173 -5.66 5.48 -10.87
N GLU A 174 -4.83 5.90 -11.80
CA GLU A 174 -4.18 7.22 -11.71
C GLU A 174 -5.15 8.33 -12.16
N ILE A 175 -5.25 9.40 -11.37
CA ILE A 175 -6.14 10.56 -11.60
C ILE A 175 -5.26 11.82 -11.62
N LYS A 176 -4.81 12.21 -12.82
CA LYS A 176 -3.90 13.35 -13.02
C LYS A 176 -4.64 14.67 -12.97
N MET A 177 -3.96 15.72 -12.51
CA MET A 177 -4.45 17.08 -12.64
C MET A 177 -4.09 17.63 -14.02
N GLU A 178 -5.01 18.35 -14.63
CA GLU A 178 -4.76 19.06 -15.88
C GLU A 178 -3.61 20.09 -15.72
N GLY A 179 -2.61 20.00 -16.60
CA GLY A 179 -1.49 20.95 -16.65
C GLY A 179 -0.49 20.86 -15.49
N ALA A 180 -0.60 19.87 -14.61
CA ALA A 180 0.32 19.66 -13.50
C ALA A 180 1.48 18.71 -13.88
N PRO A 181 2.66 18.83 -13.25
CA PRO A 181 3.81 17.96 -13.50
C PRO A 181 3.67 16.63 -12.75
N CYS A 182 2.57 15.90 -12.97
CA CYS A 182 2.37 14.55 -12.44
C CYS A 182 3.43 13.60 -13.02
N ALA A 183 3.79 12.56 -12.25
CA ALA A 183 4.69 11.51 -12.70
C ALA A 183 4.27 10.98 -14.09
N SER A 184 5.25 10.84 -14.98
CA SER A 184 5.07 10.27 -16.32
C SER A 184 5.18 8.75 -16.30
N SER A 185 5.92 8.20 -15.33
CA SER A 185 6.06 6.77 -15.08
C SER A 185 5.84 6.43 -13.60
N LEU A 186 5.14 5.30 -13.38
CA LEU A 186 4.93 4.69 -12.06
C LEU A 186 5.73 3.38 -11.89
N SER A 187 6.71 3.13 -12.76
CA SER A 187 7.45 1.86 -12.78
C SER A 187 8.19 1.57 -11.48
N THR A 188 8.76 2.59 -10.84
CA THR A 188 9.46 2.46 -9.55
C THR A 188 8.47 2.08 -8.46
N PHE A 189 7.33 2.79 -8.41
CA PHE A 189 6.23 2.48 -7.51
C PHE A 189 5.73 1.03 -7.67
N THR A 190 5.34 0.61 -8.88
CA THR A 190 4.82 -0.74 -9.09
C THR A 190 5.88 -1.83 -8.95
N GLY A 191 7.13 -1.51 -9.28
CA GLY A 191 8.27 -2.42 -9.14
C GLY A 191 8.49 -2.81 -7.68
N GLU A 192 8.40 -1.85 -6.75
CA GLU A 192 8.60 -2.14 -5.33
C GLU A 192 7.56 -3.13 -4.79
N PHE A 193 6.28 -2.96 -5.08
CA PHE A 193 5.25 -3.90 -4.64
C PHE A 193 5.34 -5.26 -5.37
N THR A 194 5.77 -5.27 -6.64
CA THR A 194 6.01 -6.51 -7.40
C THR A 194 7.11 -7.36 -6.75
N ASN A 195 8.16 -6.74 -6.20
CA ASN A 195 9.22 -7.43 -5.44
C ASN A 195 8.67 -8.18 -4.22
N HIS A 196 7.49 -7.78 -3.72
CA HIS A 196 6.81 -8.39 -2.58
C HIS A 196 5.55 -9.17 -3.00
N HIS A 197 5.52 -9.61 -4.26
CA HIS A 197 4.46 -10.47 -4.81
C HIS A 197 3.05 -9.86 -4.76
N LEU A 198 2.97 -8.52 -4.68
CA LEU A 198 1.75 -7.76 -4.89
C LEU A 198 1.80 -7.14 -6.29
N GLN A 199 1.09 -7.76 -7.22
CA GLN A 199 1.00 -7.26 -8.59
C GLN A 199 0.05 -6.07 -8.65
N ILE A 200 0.55 -4.94 -9.18
CA ILE A 200 -0.26 -3.75 -9.42
C ILE A 200 -0.54 -3.66 -10.92
N ILE A 201 -1.82 -3.78 -11.30
CA ILE A 201 -2.28 -3.56 -12.67
C ILE A 201 -2.63 -2.08 -12.84
N GLN A 202 -1.79 -1.34 -13.57
CA GLN A 202 -2.05 0.07 -13.89
C GLN A 202 -3.16 0.17 -14.94
N LEU A 203 -4.22 0.91 -14.61
CA LEU A 203 -5.30 1.24 -15.52
C LEU A 203 -4.98 2.55 -16.28
N PRO A 204 -5.61 2.81 -17.44
CA PRO A 204 -5.43 4.07 -18.14
C PRO A 204 -5.74 5.26 -17.23
N SER A 205 -4.82 6.23 -17.16
CA SER A 205 -5.01 7.42 -16.32
C SER A 205 -6.21 8.25 -16.79
N VAL A 206 -6.92 8.85 -15.84
CA VAL A 206 -7.97 9.85 -16.11
C VAL A 206 -7.51 11.23 -15.63
N GLN A 207 -8.23 12.27 -16.01
CA GLN A 207 -7.93 13.66 -15.66
C GLN A 207 -8.95 14.22 -14.69
N MET A 208 -8.51 15.15 -13.84
CA MET A 208 -9.35 15.98 -12.99
C MET A 208 -8.90 17.44 -13.03
N ALA A 209 -9.76 18.32 -12.53
CA ALA A 209 -9.42 19.74 -12.37
C ALA A 209 -8.23 19.91 -11.43
N ARG A 210 -7.41 20.93 -11.69
CA ARG A 210 -6.25 21.26 -10.87
C ARG A 210 -6.67 21.76 -9.49
N ILE A 211 -6.05 21.22 -8.44
CA ILE A 211 -6.21 21.60 -7.04
C ILE A 211 -4.88 22.19 -6.55
N GLU A 212 -4.88 23.47 -6.21
CA GLU A 212 -3.65 24.21 -5.85
C GLU A 212 -3.10 23.82 -4.47
N ASN A 213 -3.99 23.44 -3.56
CA ASN A 213 -3.65 23.02 -2.21
C ASN A 213 -4.71 22.09 -1.62
N LEU A 214 -4.26 20.96 -1.05
CA LEU A 214 -5.04 20.14 -0.14
C LEU A 214 -4.88 20.72 1.27
N GLY A 215 -5.89 21.45 1.74
CA GLY A 215 -5.92 22.06 3.05
C GLY A 215 -6.49 21.13 4.13
N ALA A 216 -6.94 21.73 5.23
CA ALA A 216 -7.64 21.00 6.29
C ALA A 216 -9.00 20.44 5.85
N ASP A 217 -9.64 21.07 4.86
CA ASP A 217 -10.82 20.53 4.18
C ASP A 217 -10.39 19.81 2.90
N SER A 218 -10.51 18.48 2.91
CA SER A 218 -10.21 17.61 1.75
C SER A 218 -11.36 17.50 0.76
N THR A 219 -12.55 17.99 1.10
CA THR A 219 -13.78 17.81 0.30
C THR A 219 -13.63 18.25 -1.16
N PRO A 220 -13.01 19.40 -1.49
CA PRO A 220 -12.85 19.80 -2.90
C PRO A 220 -12.00 18.83 -3.70
N PHE A 221 -10.91 18.32 -3.11
CA PHE A 221 -10.01 17.35 -3.73
C PHE A 221 -10.73 16.01 -3.94
N GLU A 222 -11.35 15.48 -2.88
CA GLU A 222 -12.08 14.21 -2.95
C GLU A 222 -13.21 14.27 -3.98
N ASN A 223 -13.95 15.38 -4.06
CA ASN A 223 -15.02 15.54 -5.06
C ASN A 223 -14.47 15.56 -6.49
N ALA A 224 -13.37 16.29 -6.75
CA ALA A 224 -12.75 16.34 -8.06
C ALA A 224 -12.25 14.95 -8.49
N ALA A 225 -11.51 14.27 -7.61
CA ALA A 225 -11.02 12.92 -7.85
C ALA A 225 -12.17 11.93 -8.07
N ARG A 226 -13.24 12.02 -7.28
CA ARG A 226 -14.38 11.09 -7.32
C ARG A 226 -15.14 11.21 -8.62
N ASN A 227 -15.32 12.43 -9.11
CA ASN A 227 -15.97 12.67 -10.39
C ASN A 227 -15.19 12.02 -11.54
N ALA A 228 -13.86 12.14 -11.56
CA ALA A 228 -13.02 11.46 -12.55
C ALA A 228 -13.04 9.94 -12.38
N TYR A 229 -12.95 9.44 -11.14
CA TYR A 229 -12.92 8.02 -10.82
C TYR A 229 -14.19 7.28 -11.23
N ARG A 230 -15.38 7.88 -11.01
CA ARG A 230 -16.68 7.28 -11.34
C ARG A 230 -16.81 6.91 -12.82
N SER A 231 -16.18 7.66 -13.72
CA SER A 231 -16.17 7.40 -15.16
C SER A 231 -14.97 6.55 -15.62
N SER A 232 -14.07 6.19 -14.71
CA SER A 232 -12.84 5.49 -15.02
C SER A 232 -13.00 3.97 -15.03
N GLN A 233 -11.99 3.25 -15.51
CA GLN A 233 -11.98 1.79 -15.43
C GLN A 233 -11.83 1.29 -14.00
N GLY A 234 -11.25 2.10 -13.10
CA GLY A 234 -11.08 1.77 -11.69
C GLY A 234 -12.37 1.39 -10.99
N LYS A 235 -13.48 2.05 -11.34
CA LYS A 235 -14.81 1.77 -10.77
C LYS A 235 -15.24 0.30 -10.95
N ASN A 236 -14.91 -0.30 -12.10
CA ASN A 236 -15.24 -1.70 -12.39
C ASN A 236 -14.33 -2.70 -11.68
N LYS A 237 -13.28 -2.20 -11.02
CA LYS A 237 -12.28 -2.99 -10.30
C LYS A 237 -12.37 -2.82 -8.79
N GLU A 238 -13.41 -2.16 -8.28
CA GLU A 238 -13.73 -2.14 -6.85
C GLU A 238 -14.06 -3.56 -6.31
N PRO A 239 -13.70 -3.88 -5.06
CA PRO A 239 -12.99 -3.03 -4.08
C PRO A 239 -11.45 -3.09 -4.21
N TYR A 240 -10.90 -3.82 -5.18
CA TYR A 240 -9.45 -4.06 -5.32
C TYR A 240 -8.71 -2.98 -6.13
N CYS A 241 -9.31 -1.81 -6.31
CA CYS A 241 -8.71 -0.69 -7.02
C CYS A 241 -8.36 0.43 -6.04
N VAL A 242 -7.09 0.85 -6.03
CA VAL A 242 -6.62 2.05 -5.34
C VAL A 242 -6.53 3.20 -6.36
N ALA A 243 -6.99 4.39 -5.96
CA ALA A 243 -6.88 5.61 -6.75
C ALA A 243 -5.73 6.48 -6.23
N ILE A 244 -4.90 6.98 -7.14
CA ILE A 244 -3.88 8.01 -6.83
C ILE A 244 -4.33 9.31 -7.49
N GLY A 245 -4.72 10.28 -6.68
CA GLY A 245 -4.99 11.65 -7.10
C GLY A 245 -3.82 12.57 -6.80
N TYR A 246 -3.65 13.61 -7.61
CA TYR A 246 -2.59 14.61 -7.42
C TYR A 246 -3.14 15.95 -6.92
N THR A 247 -2.39 16.63 -6.07
CA THR A 247 -2.62 18.04 -5.69
C THR A 247 -1.33 18.82 -5.92
N ASP A 248 -1.38 20.14 -6.08
CA ASP A 248 -0.15 20.93 -6.18
C ASP A 248 0.58 20.87 -4.84
N HIS A 249 -0.05 21.32 -3.76
CA HIS A 249 0.53 21.28 -2.41
C HIS A 249 -0.39 20.57 -1.41
N GLU A 250 0.19 20.13 -0.30
CA GLU A 250 -0.51 19.85 0.95
C GLU A 250 0.12 20.73 2.05
N ALA A 251 -0.11 22.04 1.91
CA ALA A 251 0.41 23.06 2.80
C ALA A 251 -0.60 23.42 3.89
N VAL A 252 -0.11 23.53 5.12
CA VAL A 252 -0.89 23.93 6.29
C VAL A 252 -0.64 25.41 6.58
N LYS A 253 -1.73 26.19 6.64
CA LYS A 253 -1.73 27.63 6.88
C LYS A 253 -1.92 27.94 8.36
N ASP A 254 -0.96 28.62 8.97
CA ASP A 254 -1.18 29.33 10.22
C ASP A 254 -1.68 30.74 9.87
N ALA A 255 -2.98 30.96 10.08
CA ALA A 255 -3.61 32.24 9.75
C ALA A 255 -3.42 33.28 10.86
N ASN A 256 -3.30 34.55 10.48
CA ASN A 256 -3.28 35.69 11.42
C ASN A 256 -2.17 35.66 12.48
N VAL A 257 -0.99 35.14 12.13
CA VAL A 257 0.18 35.14 13.02
C VAL A 257 0.62 36.58 13.29
N THR A 258 0.65 36.97 14.56
CA THR A 258 1.01 38.33 14.99
C THR A 258 2.49 38.40 15.41
N LEU A 259 3.25 39.23 14.72
CA LEU A 259 4.68 39.45 14.93
C LEU A 259 4.92 40.88 15.40
N ASN A 260 5.64 41.06 16.51
CA ASN A 260 5.96 42.39 17.06
C ASN A 260 7.47 42.63 17.01
N TYR A 261 7.88 43.70 16.32
CA TYR A 261 9.27 44.12 16.20
C TYR A 261 9.44 45.42 16.96
N ASN A 262 10.11 45.34 18.11
CA ASN A 262 10.27 46.45 19.04
C ASN A 262 11.44 47.35 18.65
N ASN A 263 11.42 48.60 19.11
CA ASN A 263 12.52 49.57 18.96
C ASN A 263 12.86 49.92 17.50
N MET A 264 11.90 49.77 16.58
CA MET A 264 12.04 50.13 15.18
C MET A 264 11.99 51.65 15.00
N ARG A 265 12.85 52.19 14.13
CA ARG A 265 12.86 53.61 13.77
C ARG A 265 12.08 53.84 12.48
N VAL A 266 11.15 54.79 12.49
CA VAL A 266 10.29 55.15 11.35
C VAL A 266 10.27 56.66 11.16
N GLY A 267 9.78 57.14 10.01
CA GLY A 267 9.69 58.56 9.67
C GLY A 267 10.77 59.04 8.69
N PRO A 268 10.87 60.35 8.45
CA PRO A 268 11.64 60.90 7.32
C PRO A 268 13.11 60.48 7.34
N GLY A 269 13.62 60.08 6.17
CA GLY A 269 15.01 59.66 5.99
C GLY A 269 15.34 58.25 6.50
N GLN A 270 14.39 57.51 7.09
CA GLN A 270 14.60 56.09 7.41
C GLN A 270 14.44 55.23 6.15
N GLY A 271 15.37 54.29 5.95
CA GLY A 271 15.24 53.26 4.91
C GLY A 271 14.18 52.22 5.28
N PRO A 272 13.78 51.36 4.32
CA PRO A 272 12.84 50.28 4.60
C PRO A 272 13.38 49.30 5.65
N LEU A 273 12.49 48.80 6.51
CA LEU A 273 12.80 47.73 7.46
C LEU A 273 12.77 46.38 6.74
N SER A 274 13.57 45.43 7.21
CA SER A 274 13.48 44.01 6.83
C SER A 274 13.10 43.19 8.06
N LEU A 275 11.92 42.57 8.02
CA LEU A 275 11.30 41.90 9.15
C LEU A 275 11.23 40.40 8.86
N GLY A 276 12.00 39.59 9.59
CA GLY A 276 12.02 38.13 9.42
C GLY A 276 10.75 37.47 9.96
N ILE A 277 10.32 36.37 9.33
CA ILE A 277 9.06 35.68 9.62
C ILE A 277 9.29 34.46 10.50
N VAL A 278 8.40 34.29 11.47
CA VAL A 278 8.30 33.08 12.29
C VAL A 278 6.87 32.53 12.22
N ASN A 279 6.73 31.22 12.40
CA ASN A 279 5.43 30.56 12.49
C ASN A 279 4.78 30.77 13.86
N ALA A 280 3.57 30.22 14.07
CA ALA A 280 2.84 30.36 15.34
C ALA A 280 3.59 29.77 16.55
N ALA A 281 4.53 28.84 16.32
CA ALA A 281 5.38 28.25 17.36
C ALA A 281 6.67 29.05 17.62
N GLY A 282 6.89 30.16 16.91
CA GLY A 282 8.09 31.01 17.02
C GLY A 282 9.32 30.46 16.27
N ASN A 283 9.16 29.40 15.48
CA ASN A 283 10.22 28.87 14.62
C ASN A 283 10.31 29.66 13.32
N HIS A 284 11.47 29.63 12.65
CA HIS A 284 11.63 30.21 11.32
C HIS A 284 10.51 29.76 10.38
N GLY A 285 9.89 30.71 9.67
CA GLY A 285 8.69 30.46 8.87
C GLY A 285 8.74 31.17 7.52
N TYR A 286 7.85 30.74 6.63
CA TYR A 286 7.68 31.33 5.30
C TYR A 286 6.27 31.87 5.15
N LEU A 287 6.11 32.95 4.40
CA LEU A 287 4.82 33.57 4.11
C LEU A 287 3.92 32.63 3.28
N TRP A 288 2.60 32.71 3.48
CA TRP A 288 1.60 32.07 2.61
C TRP A 288 1.49 32.82 1.28
N ASN A 289 2.53 32.74 0.46
CA ASN A 289 2.66 33.54 -0.75
C ASN A 289 2.45 32.65 -1.98
N ASN A 290 1.50 32.98 -2.86
CA ASN A 290 1.25 32.25 -4.12
C ASN A 290 1.09 30.71 -3.98
N ILE A 291 0.45 30.25 -2.90
CA ILE A 291 0.09 28.83 -2.72
C ILE A 291 -1.31 28.52 -3.29
N VAL A 292 -2.27 29.40 -3.03
CA VAL A 292 -3.66 29.32 -3.53
C VAL A 292 -4.02 30.66 -4.16
N THR A 293 -4.58 30.62 -5.37
CA THR A 293 -5.05 31.78 -6.11
C THR A 293 -6.14 32.51 -5.30
N GLY A 294 -5.96 33.82 -5.15
CA GLY A 294 -6.88 34.68 -4.38
C GLY A 294 -6.63 34.70 -2.87
N GLU A 295 -5.69 33.89 -2.37
CA GLU A 295 -5.20 34.00 -1.00
C GLU A 295 -3.87 34.76 -0.93
N GLY A 296 -3.65 35.48 0.18
CA GLY A 296 -2.45 36.29 0.39
C GLY A 296 -1.82 36.08 1.77
N TRP A 297 -0.55 36.46 1.87
CA TRP A 297 0.20 36.40 3.11
C TRP A 297 -0.07 37.60 4.03
N PHE A 298 -0.40 38.78 3.48
CA PHE A 298 -0.61 40.00 4.25
C PHE A 298 -2.01 40.01 4.87
N VAL A 299 -2.09 40.33 6.17
CA VAL A 299 -3.38 40.58 6.85
C VAL A 299 -3.45 42.03 7.32
N SER A 300 -2.46 42.50 8.09
CA SER A 300 -2.37 43.91 8.49
C SER A 300 -0.96 44.27 8.97
N ALA A 301 -0.63 45.55 8.99
CA ALA A 301 0.59 46.06 9.61
C ALA A 301 0.32 47.40 10.31
N SER A 302 0.97 47.65 11.44
CA SER A 302 0.81 48.91 12.19
C SER A 302 2.08 49.31 12.93
N PHE A 303 2.21 50.59 13.23
CA PHE A 303 3.27 51.14 14.08
C PHE A 303 2.67 51.78 15.33
N LEU A 304 3.27 51.52 16.48
CA LEU A 304 2.97 52.19 17.75
C LEU A 304 4.23 52.85 18.30
N GLU A 305 4.21 54.17 18.50
CA GLU A 305 5.31 54.91 19.14
C GLU A 305 5.52 54.43 20.59
N ASN A 306 6.78 54.35 21.02
CA ASN A 306 7.13 53.97 22.39
C ASN A 306 6.43 54.89 23.41
N GLY A 307 5.68 54.29 24.35
CA GLY A 307 4.94 55.02 25.38
C GLY A 307 3.59 55.61 24.93
N ALA A 308 3.20 55.45 23.66
CA ALA A 308 1.86 55.82 23.21
C ALA A 308 0.81 54.77 23.61
N ALA A 309 -0.46 55.19 23.72
CA ALA A 309 -1.58 54.29 23.96
C ALA A 309 -1.84 53.41 22.72
N GLU A 310 -2.32 52.18 22.91
CA GLU A 310 -2.62 51.22 21.81
C GLU A 310 -3.56 51.81 20.74
N SER A 311 -4.48 52.72 21.13
CA SER A 311 -5.37 53.44 20.21
C SER A 311 -4.67 54.41 19.26
N ALA A 312 -3.40 54.74 19.50
CA ALA A 312 -2.58 55.62 18.65
C ALA A 312 -1.83 54.86 17.54
N ARG A 313 -2.14 53.57 17.32
CA ARG A 313 -1.54 52.79 16.22
C ARG A 313 -1.79 53.45 14.87
N VAL A 314 -0.71 53.64 14.13
CA VAL A 314 -0.76 54.08 12.73
C VAL A 314 -0.77 52.87 11.83
N ASN A 315 -1.76 52.78 10.94
CA ASN A 315 -1.84 51.70 9.96
C ASN A 315 -0.71 51.82 8.92
N ILE A 316 -0.06 50.71 8.62
CA ILE A 316 0.89 50.57 7.52
C ILE A 316 0.14 49.88 6.38
N LEU A 317 -0.10 50.62 5.30
CA LEU A 317 -0.84 50.11 4.14
C LEU A 317 -0.12 48.92 3.49
N GLU A 318 -0.87 47.95 2.97
CA GLU A 318 -0.33 46.77 2.28
C GLU A 318 0.68 47.12 1.19
N GLY A 319 0.40 48.16 0.38
CA GLY A 319 1.32 48.63 -0.67
C GLY A 319 2.69 49.13 -0.18
N LYS A 320 2.88 49.27 1.14
CA LYS A 320 4.19 49.57 1.78
C LYS A 320 4.91 48.32 2.28
N CYS A 321 4.28 47.15 2.18
CA CYS A 321 4.81 45.88 2.62
C CYS A 321 5.07 45.01 1.39
N THR A 322 6.27 44.45 1.27
CA THR A 322 6.64 43.59 0.15
C THR A 322 7.27 42.32 0.69
N SER A 323 6.77 41.17 0.28
CA SER A 323 7.40 39.88 0.60
C SER A 323 8.80 39.82 -0.03
N VAL A 324 9.75 39.23 0.68
CA VAL A 324 11.13 39.10 0.25
C VAL A 324 11.47 37.62 0.19
N GLN A 325 11.86 37.17 -1.00
CA GLN A 325 12.29 35.79 -1.25
C GLN A 325 13.52 35.45 -0.41
N ALA A 326 13.52 34.25 0.18
CA ALA A 326 14.66 33.72 0.88
C ALA A 326 15.83 33.48 -0.10
N SER A 327 17.02 33.93 0.28
CA SER A 327 18.20 33.85 -0.59
C SER A 327 18.55 32.38 -0.92
N GLY A 328 18.66 32.05 -2.21
CA GLY A 328 19.01 30.70 -2.67
C GLY A 328 17.83 29.70 -2.72
N PHE A 329 16.61 30.15 -2.42
CA PHE A 329 15.39 29.34 -2.46
C PHE A 329 14.54 29.64 -3.70
N PRO A 330 13.53 28.81 -4.02
CA PRO A 330 12.59 29.06 -5.11
C PRO A 330 11.90 30.43 -5.01
N ALA A 331 11.39 30.90 -6.15
CA ALA A 331 10.51 32.07 -6.17
C ALA A 331 9.33 31.85 -5.21
N ASP A 332 8.85 32.94 -4.62
CA ASP A 332 7.73 32.99 -3.68
C ASP A 332 7.92 32.32 -2.32
N MET A 333 9.01 31.58 -2.11
CA MET A 333 9.44 31.12 -0.78
C MET A 333 10.04 32.29 0.01
N CYS A 334 9.18 33.08 0.65
CA CYS A 334 9.54 34.33 1.31
C CYS A 334 9.65 34.19 2.83
N ASP A 335 10.80 34.52 3.40
CA ASP A 335 11.11 34.43 4.84
C ASP A 335 11.09 35.79 5.56
N SER A 336 10.84 36.87 4.82
CA SER A 336 10.92 38.23 5.34
C SER A 336 9.98 39.19 4.60
N VAL A 337 9.68 40.32 5.25
CA VAL A 337 8.88 41.40 4.69
C VAL A 337 9.67 42.69 4.75
N ARG A 338 9.79 43.35 3.59
CA ARG A 338 10.32 44.71 3.48
C ARG A 338 9.19 45.70 3.75
N VAL A 339 9.36 46.59 4.71
CA VAL A 339 8.37 47.60 5.08
C VAL A 339 8.89 49.00 4.85
N VAL A 340 8.23 49.78 3.98
CA VAL A 340 8.53 51.20 3.75
C VAL A 340 8.01 52.02 4.93
N VAL A 341 8.94 52.68 5.63
CA VAL A 341 8.64 53.40 6.88
C VAL A 341 8.95 54.90 6.85
N SER A 342 9.45 55.41 5.72
CA SER A 342 10.01 56.76 5.59
C SER A 342 8.99 57.89 5.77
N ASP A 343 7.71 57.59 5.58
CA ASP A 343 6.60 58.55 5.55
C ASP A 343 5.47 58.16 6.52
N LEU A 344 5.72 57.22 7.45
CA LEU A 344 4.72 56.80 8.44
C LEU A 344 4.42 57.88 9.49
N THR A 345 5.40 58.75 9.75
CA THR A 345 5.31 59.83 10.72
C THR A 345 5.94 61.09 10.13
N THR A 346 5.58 62.27 10.65
CA THR A 346 6.13 63.56 10.18
C THR A 346 7.53 63.86 10.74
N THR A 347 7.91 63.18 11.83
CA THR A 347 9.26 63.24 12.43
C THR A 347 9.75 61.82 12.69
N VAL A 348 11.06 61.64 12.90
CA VAL A 348 11.61 60.32 13.22
C VAL A 348 11.11 59.87 14.59
N LYS A 349 10.48 58.69 14.64
CA LYS A 349 9.94 58.08 15.87
C LYS A 349 10.53 56.69 16.08
N GLN A 350 10.52 56.23 17.34
CA GLN A 350 10.88 54.87 17.71
C GLN A 350 9.69 54.17 18.33
N GLY A 351 9.47 52.90 17.99
CA GLY A 351 8.28 52.18 18.40
C GLY A 351 8.27 50.70 18.04
N THR A 352 7.08 50.10 18.13
CA THR A 352 6.85 48.71 17.75
C THR A 352 6.11 48.65 16.42
N VAL A 353 6.68 47.94 15.45
CA VAL A 353 5.95 47.51 14.25
C VAL A 353 5.26 46.17 14.58
N ARG A 354 3.94 46.14 14.45
CA ARG A 354 3.15 44.90 14.50
C ARG A 354 2.78 44.50 13.08
N LEU A 355 3.13 43.29 12.71
CA LEU A 355 2.78 42.67 11.44
C LEU A 355 1.88 41.47 11.72
N VAL A 356 0.74 41.36 11.03
CA VAL A 356 -0.14 40.19 11.08
C VAL A 356 -0.13 39.54 9.70
N VAL A 357 0.24 38.26 9.64
CA VAL A 357 0.48 37.53 8.39
C VAL A 357 -0.06 36.10 8.44
N ASN A 358 -0.35 35.57 7.27
CA ASN A 358 -0.54 34.14 7.07
C ASN A 358 0.80 33.51 6.70
N VAL A 359 1.13 32.38 7.33
CA VAL A 359 2.42 31.69 7.15
C VAL A 359 2.20 30.21 6.89
N VAL A 360 3.16 29.60 6.20
CA VAL A 360 3.21 28.14 6.02
C VAL A 360 3.76 27.52 7.30
N ASN A 361 2.95 26.68 7.92
CA ASN A 361 3.34 25.89 9.08
C ASN A 361 4.23 24.71 8.67
N ARG A 362 3.77 23.95 7.67
CA ARG A 362 4.42 22.77 7.09
C ARG A 362 3.85 22.49 5.71
N MET A 363 4.58 21.69 4.94
CA MET A 363 4.09 21.04 3.73
C MET A 363 4.35 19.54 3.82
N ARG A 364 3.44 18.74 3.27
CA ARG A 364 3.57 17.28 3.19
C ARG A 364 3.76 16.85 1.73
N GLY A 365 4.25 15.63 1.54
CA GLY A 365 4.43 15.03 0.20
C GLY A 365 3.18 14.34 -0.31
N GLY A 366 2.36 13.78 0.57
CA GLY A 366 1.15 13.05 0.23
C GLY A 366 0.39 12.60 1.47
N LEU A 367 -0.74 11.93 1.22
CA LEU A 367 -1.64 11.45 2.26
C LEU A 367 -2.41 10.21 1.79
N SER A 368 -2.40 9.16 2.60
CA SER A 368 -3.30 8.01 2.47
C SER A 368 -4.60 8.22 3.26
N PHE A 369 -5.76 8.26 2.58
CA PHE A 369 -7.05 8.47 3.23
C PHE A 369 -7.57 7.17 3.85
N THR A 370 -7.46 7.00 5.17
CA THR A 370 -7.64 5.71 5.88
C THR A 370 -8.91 4.93 5.50
N ASP A 371 -10.07 5.59 5.43
CA ASP A 371 -11.38 4.93 5.24
C ASP A 371 -11.80 4.77 3.77
N SER A 372 -10.86 4.88 2.85
CA SER A 372 -11.15 4.82 1.42
C SER A 372 -10.02 4.23 0.59
N ASN A 373 -10.26 4.08 -0.71
CA ASN A 373 -9.27 3.65 -1.69
C ASN A 373 -8.45 4.83 -2.29
N LEU A 374 -8.50 6.04 -1.73
CA LEU A 374 -7.78 7.21 -2.23
C LEU A 374 -6.42 7.43 -1.56
N ILE A 375 -5.44 7.77 -2.38
CA ILE A 375 -4.15 8.33 -2.00
C ILE A 375 -3.98 9.68 -2.70
N CYS A 376 -3.45 10.67 -1.99
CA CYS A 376 -3.04 11.96 -2.52
C CYS A 376 -1.51 12.05 -2.64
N VAL A 377 -1.03 12.62 -3.73
CA VAL A 377 0.39 12.91 -3.97
C VAL A 377 0.56 14.36 -4.43
N CYS A 378 1.51 15.08 -3.82
CA CYS A 378 1.80 16.46 -4.18
C CYS A 378 2.73 16.55 -5.40
N THR A 379 2.40 17.41 -6.35
CA THR A 379 3.28 17.75 -7.49
C THR A 379 4.21 18.92 -7.17
N ARG A 380 4.00 19.60 -6.04
CA ARG A 380 4.80 20.72 -5.56
C ARG A 380 4.99 20.66 -4.03
N ALA A 381 6.16 21.05 -3.57
CA ALA A 381 6.47 21.19 -2.15
C ALA A 381 7.52 22.28 -2.00
N TRP A 382 7.39 23.10 -0.95
CA TRP A 382 8.25 24.25 -0.69
C TRP A 382 8.49 25.10 -1.95
N TRP A 383 7.39 25.46 -2.65
CA TRP A 383 7.36 26.21 -3.91
C TRP A 383 8.13 25.61 -5.10
N SER A 384 8.67 24.41 -4.94
CA SER A 384 9.36 23.67 -5.99
C SER A 384 8.44 22.62 -6.60
N THR A 385 8.65 22.30 -7.86
CA THR A 385 8.09 21.09 -8.46
C THR A 385 8.75 19.87 -7.82
N VAL A 386 7.93 18.91 -7.37
CA VAL A 386 8.40 17.62 -6.84
C VAL A 386 8.84 16.75 -8.01
N SER A 387 10.02 16.16 -7.93
CA SER A 387 10.55 15.31 -8.99
C SER A 387 9.71 14.04 -9.17
N GLU A 388 9.75 13.40 -10.35
CA GLU A 388 9.06 12.12 -10.56
C GLU A 388 9.54 11.02 -9.58
N ALA A 389 10.85 11.04 -9.24
CA ALA A 389 11.43 10.11 -8.28
C ALA A 389 10.84 10.31 -6.89
N ASP A 390 10.69 11.56 -6.44
CA ASP A 390 10.11 11.88 -5.14
C ASP A 390 8.59 11.60 -5.12
N GLN A 391 7.87 11.85 -6.22
CA GLN A 391 6.46 11.46 -6.36
C GLN A 391 6.30 9.94 -6.24
N ASN A 392 7.15 9.14 -6.91
CA ASN A 392 7.15 7.69 -6.76
C ASN A 392 7.50 7.26 -5.32
N GLN A 393 8.47 7.91 -4.67
CA GLN A 393 8.77 7.66 -3.26
C GLN A 393 7.53 7.87 -2.38
N THR A 394 6.84 9.01 -2.55
CA THR A 394 5.61 9.29 -1.81
C THR A 394 4.52 8.25 -2.10
N MET A 395 4.31 7.86 -3.35
CA MET A 395 3.31 6.83 -3.67
C MET A 395 3.60 5.50 -2.97
N ILE A 396 4.85 5.08 -2.92
CA ILE A 396 5.25 3.84 -2.22
C ILE A 396 4.97 3.97 -0.72
N HIS A 397 5.30 5.13 -0.15
CA HIS A 397 5.03 5.44 1.26
C HIS A 397 3.53 5.37 1.58
N GLU A 398 2.71 6.13 0.85
CA GLU A 398 1.27 6.24 1.11
C GLU A 398 0.51 4.95 0.78
N MET A 399 0.92 4.22 -0.26
CA MET A 399 0.38 2.89 -0.55
C MET A 399 0.77 1.89 0.52
N GLY A 400 1.95 2.06 1.13
CA GLY A 400 2.36 1.30 2.29
C GLY A 400 1.41 1.45 3.47
N HIS A 401 1.03 2.68 3.79
CA HIS A 401 -0.05 2.95 4.75
C HIS A 401 -1.39 2.37 4.27
N LYS A 402 -1.72 2.50 2.98
CA LYS A 402 -2.99 2.03 2.41
C LYS A 402 -3.19 0.53 2.58
N ILE A 403 -2.13 -0.26 2.40
CA ILE A 403 -2.21 -1.71 2.58
C ILE A 403 -2.14 -2.12 4.06
N GLY A 404 -1.70 -1.25 4.97
CA GLY A 404 -1.65 -1.56 6.40
C GLY A 404 -0.30 -2.12 6.89
N MET A 405 0.78 -2.00 6.12
CA MET A 405 2.06 -2.65 6.44
C MET A 405 2.89 -2.00 7.56
N VAL A 406 2.39 -0.94 8.19
CA VAL A 406 2.89 -0.40 9.47
C VAL A 406 1.90 -0.76 10.57
N PRO A 407 1.88 -2.03 11.01
CA PRO A 407 0.79 -2.55 11.81
C PRO A 407 0.83 -2.05 13.25
N ASN A 408 -0.34 -1.84 13.84
CA ASN A 408 -0.50 -1.42 15.24
C ASN A 408 -1.03 -2.55 16.15
N ASN A 409 -0.68 -3.81 15.85
CA ASN A 409 -1.17 -5.04 16.51
C ASN A 409 -2.66 -5.36 16.29
N ASP A 410 -3.35 -4.64 15.41
CA ASP A 410 -4.75 -4.93 15.05
C ASP A 410 -4.88 -6.07 14.04
N ASP A 411 -3.82 -6.34 13.27
CA ASP A 411 -3.79 -7.36 12.22
C ASP A 411 -2.45 -8.10 12.24
N LEU A 412 -1.37 -7.47 11.78
CA LEU A 412 0.00 -7.97 11.96
C LEU A 412 0.62 -7.49 13.29
N ASP A 413 1.67 -8.18 13.74
CA ASP A 413 2.46 -7.74 14.90
C ASP A 413 3.27 -6.49 14.58
N ARG A 414 3.40 -5.59 15.56
CA ARG A 414 4.18 -4.35 15.44
C ARG A 414 5.64 -4.63 15.06
N LEU A 415 6.18 -3.84 14.14
CA LEU A 415 7.56 -4.00 13.68
C LEU A 415 8.58 -3.40 14.67
N PRO A 416 9.80 -3.97 14.78
CA PRO A 416 10.82 -3.51 15.74
C PRO A 416 11.25 -2.05 15.57
N ASN A 417 11.34 -1.58 14.31
CA ASN A 417 11.80 -0.24 13.97
C ASN A 417 10.65 0.76 13.78
N GLN A 418 9.49 0.51 14.38
CA GLN A 418 8.29 1.33 14.19
C GLN A 418 8.15 2.41 15.26
N TYR A 419 7.80 3.64 14.84
CA TYR A 419 7.49 4.75 15.73
C TYR A 419 6.17 5.40 15.35
N ASP A 420 5.48 5.97 16.33
CA ASP A 420 4.22 6.70 16.12
C ASP A 420 4.36 8.13 16.61
N ASP A 421 3.81 9.07 15.85
CA ASP A 421 3.62 10.48 16.24
C ASP A 421 4.87 11.19 16.80
N SER A 422 6.06 10.71 16.42
CA SER A 422 7.35 11.17 16.95
C SER A 422 8.05 12.09 15.96
N GLY A 423 7.41 13.22 15.63
CA GLY A 423 7.88 14.20 14.64
C GLY A 423 7.19 14.10 13.27
N HIS A 424 6.57 12.97 12.97
CA HIS A 424 5.71 12.75 11.80
C HIS A 424 4.38 12.18 12.29
N VAL A 425 3.27 12.51 11.62
CA VAL A 425 1.92 12.13 12.05
C VAL A 425 1.60 10.71 11.59
N GLY A 426 1.23 9.83 12.51
CA GLY A 426 0.95 8.42 12.22
C GLY A 426 2.18 7.52 12.40
N SER A 427 1.99 6.25 12.03
CA SER A 427 2.99 5.21 12.24
C SER A 427 4.00 5.12 11.11
N HIS A 428 5.28 4.99 11.43
CA HIS A 428 6.40 5.06 10.48
C HIS A 428 7.55 4.14 10.88
N CYS A 429 8.56 4.02 10.02
CA CYS A 429 9.73 3.17 10.25
C CYS A 429 11.01 4.02 10.37
N HIS A 430 11.77 3.82 11.46
CA HIS A 430 13.06 4.51 11.69
C HIS A 430 14.28 3.66 11.30
N ALA A 431 14.10 2.57 10.53
CA ALA A 431 15.23 1.75 10.10
C ALA A 431 16.36 2.59 9.46
N GLY A 432 17.60 2.32 9.88
CA GLY A 432 18.78 3.11 9.52
C GLY A 432 19.07 4.31 10.44
N VAL A 433 18.15 4.66 11.34
CA VAL A 433 18.30 5.74 12.33
C VAL A 433 18.16 5.14 13.73
N SER A 434 19.03 5.56 14.65
CA SER A 434 18.90 5.22 16.06
C SER A 434 17.56 5.68 16.62
N ALA A 435 17.04 4.98 17.63
CA ALA A 435 15.80 5.37 18.28
C ALA A 435 15.91 6.79 18.88
N MET A 436 14.90 7.63 18.64
CA MET A 436 14.85 9.03 19.07
C MET A 436 13.46 9.40 19.57
N ALA A 437 13.37 10.39 20.45
CA ALA A 437 12.09 10.94 20.91
C ALA A 437 11.36 11.76 19.83
N ASN A 438 12.10 12.26 18.84
CA ASN A 438 11.57 13.04 17.73
C ASN A 438 12.46 12.83 16.50
N TYR A 439 11.87 12.41 15.39
CA TYR A 439 12.55 12.13 14.13
C TYR A 439 12.50 13.31 13.14
N SER A 440 11.96 14.47 13.54
CA SER A 440 11.93 15.69 12.73
C SER A 440 13.36 16.09 12.35
N GLY A 441 13.68 16.01 11.06
CA GLY A 441 15.01 16.34 10.54
C GLY A 441 16.07 15.26 10.73
N ALA A 442 15.70 14.04 11.17
CA ALA A 442 16.64 12.94 11.19
C ALA A 442 17.02 12.50 9.77
N THR A 443 18.30 12.16 9.58
CA THR A 443 18.88 11.77 8.29
C THR A 443 19.46 10.37 8.35
N GLY A 444 19.56 9.70 7.21
CA GLY A 444 20.21 8.38 7.11
C GLY A 444 19.26 7.19 7.20
N SER A 445 17.95 7.42 7.25
CA SER A 445 16.98 6.32 7.15
C SER A 445 17.14 5.55 5.84
N THR A 446 16.91 4.24 5.92
CA THR A 446 17.05 3.29 4.82
C THR A 446 15.71 2.74 4.32
N CYS A 447 14.59 3.10 4.96
CA CYS A 447 13.26 2.65 4.57
C CYS A 447 12.46 3.79 3.94
N VAL A 448 11.71 3.49 2.87
CA VAL A 448 10.76 4.43 2.26
C VAL A 448 9.62 4.85 3.21
N ILE A 449 9.36 4.08 4.27
CA ILE A 449 8.33 4.36 5.30
C ILE A 449 8.82 5.27 6.43
N PHE A 450 9.99 5.88 6.26
CA PHE A 450 10.34 7.00 7.11
C PHE A 450 9.42 8.19 6.81
N GLY A 451 8.92 8.87 7.85
CA GLY A 451 7.91 9.93 7.71
C GLY A 451 8.38 11.24 7.04
N ALA A 452 9.58 11.26 6.46
CA ALA A 452 10.05 12.33 5.60
C ALA A 452 10.69 11.75 4.34
N CYS A 453 10.63 12.52 3.24
CA CYS A 453 11.33 12.16 2.00
C CYS A 453 12.84 12.03 2.28
N ASN A 454 13.38 10.87 1.95
CA ASN A 454 14.76 10.47 2.29
C ASN A 454 15.53 9.89 1.08
N GLY A 455 14.96 10.00 -0.13
CA GLY A 455 15.54 9.48 -1.36
C GLY A 455 15.54 7.95 -1.46
N ARG A 456 14.67 7.28 -0.70
CA ARG A 456 14.51 5.82 -0.71
C ARG A 456 13.18 5.45 -1.35
N THR A 457 13.22 4.42 -2.18
CA THR A 457 12.04 3.84 -2.85
C THR A 457 11.85 2.36 -2.51
N ALA A 458 12.59 1.85 -1.52
CA ALA A 458 12.53 0.46 -1.10
C ALA A 458 12.17 0.33 0.37
N PHE A 459 11.46 -0.74 0.71
CA PHE A 459 11.22 -1.11 2.11
C PHE A 459 12.50 -1.66 2.75
N CYS A 460 12.69 -1.41 4.05
CA CYS A 460 13.68 -2.16 4.83
C CYS A 460 13.20 -3.62 5.02
N THR A 461 14.08 -4.49 5.54
CA THR A 461 13.77 -5.91 5.75
C THR A 461 12.47 -6.15 6.52
N ASP A 462 12.23 -5.41 7.61
CA ASP A 462 11.04 -5.59 8.44
C ASP A 462 9.77 -5.18 7.69
N CYS A 463 9.78 -4.00 7.05
CA CYS A 463 8.66 -3.51 6.26
C CYS A 463 8.39 -4.39 5.03
N ALA A 464 9.43 -4.92 4.37
CA ALA A 464 9.30 -5.87 3.28
C ALA A 464 8.60 -7.16 3.75
N GLY A 465 8.94 -7.65 4.94
CA GLY A 465 8.24 -8.76 5.59
C GLY A 465 6.76 -8.46 5.81
N ALA A 466 6.43 -7.28 6.34
CA ALA A 466 5.05 -6.86 6.56
C ALA A 466 4.26 -6.76 5.25
N VAL A 467 4.82 -6.13 4.21
CA VAL A 467 4.19 -6.04 2.87
C VAL A 467 3.86 -7.42 2.34
N LYS A 468 4.75 -8.40 2.50
CA LYS A 468 4.52 -9.78 2.07
C LYS A 468 3.36 -10.43 2.82
N LYS A 469 3.26 -10.21 4.13
CA LYS A 469 2.28 -10.86 5.01
C LYS A 469 0.87 -10.29 4.93
N GLN A 470 0.76 -9.01 4.58
CA GLN A 470 -0.49 -8.27 4.66
C GLN A 470 -1.63 -8.90 3.86
N ASP A 471 -2.78 -9.09 4.52
CA ASP A 471 -4.02 -9.46 3.85
C ASP A 471 -4.66 -8.24 3.18
N VAL A 472 -5.02 -8.38 1.91
CA VAL A 472 -5.71 -7.35 1.10
C VAL A 472 -7.00 -7.88 0.48
N SER A 473 -7.52 -9.00 0.99
CA SER A 473 -8.70 -9.70 0.45
C SER A 473 -10.00 -8.91 0.65
N SER A 474 -10.04 -8.01 1.63
CA SER A 474 -11.19 -7.10 1.84
C SER A 474 -11.23 -5.94 0.85
N GLY A 475 -10.11 -5.62 0.18
CA GLY A 475 -9.98 -4.42 -0.65
C GLY A 475 -10.24 -3.13 0.13
N TRP A 476 -10.71 -2.09 -0.56
CA TRP A 476 -10.99 -0.78 0.02
C TRP A 476 -12.33 -0.22 -0.44
N SER A 477 -13.03 0.44 0.48
CA SER A 477 -14.22 1.23 0.16
C SER A 477 -13.86 2.34 -0.83
N ALA A 478 -14.73 2.59 -1.81
CA ALA A 478 -14.56 3.73 -2.70
C ALA A 478 -14.62 5.03 -1.90
N PHE A 479 -13.64 5.93 -2.11
CA PHE A 479 -13.68 7.26 -1.49
C PHE A 479 -14.93 8.00 -1.87
#